data_AF-A0A9W7BCD6-F1
#
_entry.id   AF-A0A9W7BCD6-F1
#
_cell.length_a   1.000
_cell.length_b   1.000
_cell.length_c   1.000
_cell.angle_alpha   90.00
_cell.angle_beta   90.00
_cell.angle_gamma   90.00
#
_symmetry.space_group_name_H-M   'P 1'
#
loop_
_entity.id
_entity.type
_entity.pdbx_description
1 polymer ?
#
loop_
_entity_poly.entity_id
_entity_poly.type
_entity_poly.pdbx_seq_one_letter_code
_entity_poly.pdbx_strand_id
1 'polypeptide(L)'
;MPVPEALYPGMASASVVSQLDFIYILLTIVTLLHAIKNRGLLLGTMVVVYLAVHTATFEHISLFLGGTHCHATSPNLPMVSPCSSINSVLFYVPWTYTSIEGARRLSLNSLSFPFLVGLLQLGFGAVYEMQGPWNGFWMWPDSNGVIATSNLLQPWNGYPPIQSLEAAKVGREVATILDGTFRVSHHAGGALSSRLFEFPLLAPYFHFAFGFGWAGGLLATGRVVSSSPPSLGRMFVAGVLSVALFLPPIWVTRGGSELIGLPLSFGVPLSLVLSIVPVIALGRGETEKGGPERPDLLLLSISCLMQAFFVSWTWRYPTPGGLQKLVCGCAAMHLMAQAFCCLYVSPEKKKKV
;
A
#
# COMPACT_ATOMS: atom_id res chain seq x y z
N MET A 1 -15.07 2.58 27.91
CA MET A 1 -15.67 3.25 26.74
C MET A 1 -16.40 2.18 25.94
N PRO A 2 -17.64 2.40 25.49
CA PRO A 2 -18.31 1.44 24.61
C PRO A 2 -17.43 1.20 23.38
N VAL A 3 -17.25 -0.07 23.02
CA VAL A 3 -16.53 -0.46 21.81
C VAL A 3 -17.34 0.07 20.64
N PRO A 4 -16.77 0.91 19.76
CA PRO A 4 -17.49 1.42 18.59
C PRO A 4 -18.02 0.24 17.79
N GLU A 5 -19.31 0.29 17.45
CA GLU A 5 -20.00 -0.76 16.72
C GLU A 5 -19.27 -1.03 15.39
N ALA A 6 -19.23 -2.30 14.98
CA ALA A 6 -18.69 -2.66 13.68
C ALA A 6 -19.47 -1.89 12.60
N LEU A 7 -18.79 -1.40 11.55
CA LEU A 7 -19.51 -0.73 10.45
C LEU A 7 -20.52 -1.68 9.81
N TYR A 8 -20.14 -2.95 9.71
CA TYR A 8 -20.92 -4.05 9.17
C TYR A 8 -20.50 -5.40 9.77
N PRO A 9 -21.32 -6.46 9.64
CA PRO A 9 -20.90 -7.81 10.01
C PRO A 9 -19.59 -8.21 9.30
N GLY A 10 -18.56 -8.55 10.08
CA GLY A 10 -17.24 -8.94 9.56
C GLY A 10 -16.31 -7.79 9.16
N MET A 11 -16.75 -6.53 9.27
CA MET A 11 -15.93 -5.34 8.98
C MET A 11 -15.39 -4.70 10.26
N ALA A 12 -14.34 -3.90 10.11
CA ALA A 12 -13.75 -3.11 11.16
C ALA A 12 -14.74 -2.09 11.75
N SER A 13 -14.51 -1.71 13.00
CA SER A 13 -15.27 -0.64 13.63
C SER A 13 -14.95 0.73 13.03
N ALA A 14 -15.88 1.66 13.16
CA ALA A 14 -15.72 3.03 12.70
C ALA A 14 -14.45 3.70 13.25
N SER A 15 -14.06 3.42 14.50
CA SER A 15 -12.86 3.97 15.13
C SER A 15 -11.56 3.41 14.57
N VAL A 16 -11.58 2.16 14.11
CA VAL A 16 -10.45 1.53 13.42
C VAL A 16 -10.31 2.14 12.03
N VAL A 17 -11.41 2.28 11.28
CA VAL A 17 -11.36 2.92 9.96
C VAL A 17 -10.91 4.38 10.07
N SER A 18 -11.33 5.10 11.11
CA SER A 18 -10.86 6.46 11.37
C SER A 18 -9.34 6.54 11.65
N GLN A 19 -8.75 5.52 12.26
CA GLN A 19 -7.29 5.43 12.43
C GLN A 19 -6.59 5.25 11.07
N LEU A 20 -7.16 4.44 10.17
CA LEU A 20 -6.66 4.29 8.79
C LEU A 20 -6.69 5.63 8.06
N ASP A 21 -7.82 6.33 8.12
CA ASP A 21 -8.00 7.64 7.47
C ASP A 21 -6.90 8.62 7.90
N PHE A 22 -6.69 8.75 9.22
CA PHE A 22 -5.68 9.64 9.77
C PHE A 22 -4.27 9.28 9.29
N ILE A 23 -3.92 7.99 9.31
CA ILE A 23 -2.59 7.52 8.90
C ILE A 23 -2.36 7.76 7.40
N TYR A 24 -3.34 7.47 6.55
CA TYR A 24 -3.19 7.68 5.11
C TYR A 24 -3.13 9.15 4.72
N ILE A 25 -3.89 10.01 5.41
CA ILE A 25 -3.77 11.47 5.27
C ILE A 25 -2.37 11.93 5.67
N LEU A 26 -1.88 11.50 6.83
CA LEU A 26 -0.55 11.86 7.32
C LEU A 26 0.55 11.41 6.36
N LEU A 27 0.52 10.16 5.89
CA LEU A 27 1.49 9.65 4.94
C LEU A 27 1.42 10.34 3.57
N THR A 28 0.22 10.74 3.14
CA THR A 28 0.04 11.55 1.93
C THR A 28 0.64 12.94 2.10
N ILE A 29 0.48 13.57 3.26
CA ILE A 29 1.12 14.86 3.58
C ILE A 29 2.64 14.71 3.58
N VAL A 30 3.18 13.67 4.22
CA VAL A 30 4.64 13.39 4.23
C VAL A 30 5.16 13.18 2.81
N THR A 31 4.40 12.46 1.98
CA THR A 31 4.68 12.26 0.55
C THR A 31 4.70 13.59 -0.22
N LEU A 32 3.73 14.47 0.03
CA LEU A 32 3.67 15.81 -0.55
C LEU A 32 4.87 16.66 -0.15
N LEU A 33 5.20 16.70 1.14
CA LEU A 33 6.37 17.42 1.64
C LEU A 33 7.66 16.90 1.01
N HIS A 34 7.80 15.58 0.88
CA HIS A 34 8.93 14.97 0.18
C HIS A 34 8.99 15.37 -1.30
N ALA A 35 7.86 15.30 -2.00
CA ALA A 35 7.78 15.68 -3.42
C ALA A 35 8.10 17.17 -3.63
N ILE A 36 7.56 18.07 -2.79
CA ILE A 36 7.82 19.51 -2.83
C ILE A 36 9.30 19.79 -2.55
N LYS A 37 9.89 19.16 -1.54
CA LYS A 37 11.30 19.33 -1.21
C LYS A 37 12.22 18.98 -2.38
N ASN A 38 11.90 17.92 -3.13
CA ASN A 38 12.76 17.41 -4.21
C ASN A 38 12.46 18.03 -5.59
N ARG A 39 11.27 18.60 -5.79
CA ARG A 39 10.79 19.05 -7.12
C ARG A 39 10.28 20.48 -7.17
N GLY A 40 10.22 21.17 -6.03
CA GLY A 40 9.57 22.48 -5.87
C GLY A 40 8.06 22.35 -5.63
N LEU A 41 7.45 23.42 -5.10
CA LEU A 41 6.04 23.45 -4.67
C LEU A 41 5.08 22.99 -5.78
N LEU A 42 5.16 23.59 -6.96
CA LEU A 42 4.24 23.32 -8.06
C LEU A 42 4.35 21.87 -8.56
N LEU A 43 5.54 21.46 -9.00
CA LEU A 43 5.75 20.12 -9.57
C LEU A 43 5.57 19.01 -8.53
N GLY A 44 6.00 19.24 -7.28
CA GLY A 44 5.78 18.30 -6.19
C GLY A 44 4.29 18.07 -5.92
N THR A 45 3.50 19.14 -5.87
CA THR A 45 2.04 19.06 -5.67
C THR A 45 1.36 18.37 -6.84
N MET A 46 1.72 18.73 -8.08
CA MET A 46 1.17 18.09 -9.28
C MET A 46 1.41 16.58 -9.31
N VAL A 47 2.60 16.11 -8.88
CA VAL A 47 2.90 14.68 -8.80
C VAL A 47 1.96 13.98 -7.83
N VAL A 48 1.75 14.51 -6.63
CA VAL A 48 0.89 13.87 -5.62
C VAL A 48 -0.58 13.89 -6.03
N VAL A 49 -1.07 15.01 -6.58
CA VAL A 49 -2.44 15.11 -7.11
C VAL A 49 -2.64 14.11 -8.26
N TYR A 50 -1.67 14.01 -9.17
CA TYR A 50 -1.72 13.04 -10.26
C TYR A 50 -1.78 11.59 -9.76
N LEU A 51 -0.96 11.25 -8.76
CA LEU A 51 -1.02 9.93 -8.11
C LEU A 51 -2.42 9.67 -7.53
N ALA A 52 -2.99 10.61 -6.78
CA ALA A 52 -4.31 10.45 -6.16
C ALA A 52 -5.44 10.28 -7.19
N VAL A 53 -5.47 11.10 -8.25
CA VAL A 53 -6.50 11.00 -9.31
C VAL A 53 -6.39 9.66 -10.04
N HIS A 54 -5.17 9.23 -10.34
CA HIS A 54 -4.97 7.99 -11.08
C HIS A 54 -5.20 6.75 -10.22
N THR A 55 -4.87 6.77 -8.92
CA THR A 55 -5.25 5.66 -8.00
C THR A 55 -6.76 5.59 -7.82
N ALA A 56 -7.46 6.73 -7.75
CA ALA A 56 -8.92 6.75 -7.72
C ALA A 56 -9.52 6.14 -9.00
N THR A 57 -8.93 6.44 -10.15
CA THR A 57 -9.36 5.89 -11.45
C THR A 57 -9.12 4.38 -11.49
N PHE A 58 -7.97 3.90 -11.03
CA PHE A 58 -7.66 2.48 -10.98
C PHE A 58 -8.58 1.72 -10.02
N GLU A 59 -8.83 2.26 -8.82
CA GLU A 59 -9.77 1.69 -7.86
C GLU A 59 -11.16 1.60 -8.46
N HIS A 60 -11.63 2.68 -9.09
CA HIS A 60 -12.93 2.71 -9.76
C HIS A 60 -13.02 1.67 -10.89
N ILE A 61 -12.00 1.57 -11.75
CA ILE A 61 -11.94 0.59 -12.84
C ILE A 61 -11.89 -0.85 -12.31
N SER A 62 -11.11 -1.11 -11.26
CA SER A 62 -10.95 -2.45 -10.67
C SER A 62 -12.26 -2.94 -10.06
N LEU A 63 -12.99 -2.05 -9.39
CA LEU A 63 -14.31 -2.36 -8.85
C LEU A 63 -15.35 -2.52 -9.97
N PHE A 64 -15.32 -1.67 -10.99
CA PHE A 64 -16.29 -1.71 -12.08
C PHE A 64 -16.11 -2.92 -13.01
N LEU A 65 -14.89 -3.21 -13.44
CA LEU A 65 -14.59 -4.30 -14.37
C LEU A 65 -14.41 -5.64 -13.67
N GLY A 66 -13.74 -5.65 -12.52
CA GLY A 66 -13.39 -6.86 -11.81
C GLY A 66 -14.35 -7.19 -10.67
N GLY A 67 -14.77 -6.18 -9.90
CA GLY A 67 -15.45 -6.42 -8.63
C GLY A 67 -14.51 -7.11 -7.65
N THR A 68 -13.31 -6.57 -7.51
CA THR A 68 -12.20 -7.28 -6.87
C THR A 68 -12.35 -7.38 -5.36
N HIS A 69 -12.88 -6.35 -4.69
CA HIS A 69 -13.00 -6.29 -3.23
C HIS A 69 -14.02 -5.23 -2.81
N CYS A 70 -14.35 -5.14 -1.52
CA CYS A 70 -15.15 -4.04 -0.96
C CYS A 70 -14.54 -3.56 0.35
N HIS A 71 -14.22 -2.28 0.44
CA HIS A 71 -13.61 -1.65 1.62
C HIS A 71 -14.64 -1.37 2.72
N ALA A 72 -14.16 -1.42 3.96
CA ALA A 72 -14.82 -0.77 5.07
C ALA A 72 -14.85 0.73 4.82
N THR A 73 -16.06 1.26 4.62
CA THR A 73 -16.29 2.64 4.18
C THR A 73 -16.06 3.59 5.35
N SER A 74 -15.23 4.60 5.14
CA SER A 74 -14.96 5.61 6.15
C SER A 74 -16.22 6.42 6.48
N PRO A 75 -16.52 6.65 7.77
CA PRO A 75 -17.58 7.59 8.17
C PRO A 75 -17.16 9.05 8.00
N ASN A 76 -15.85 9.34 7.88
CA ASN A 76 -15.31 10.71 7.86
C ASN A 76 -14.91 11.17 6.47
N LEU A 77 -14.68 10.23 5.54
CA LEU A 77 -14.19 10.52 4.20
C LEU A 77 -15.24 10.18 3.14
N PRO A 78 -15.42 11.05 2.13
CA PRO A 78 -16.36 10.80 1.05
C PRO A 78 -16.17 9.47 0.32
N MET A 79 -17.28 8.96 -0.22
CA MET A 79 -17.30 7.77 -1.07
C MET A 79 -16.81 8.07 -2.48
N VAL A 80 -15.92 7.23 -3.02
CA VAL A 80 -15.44 7.28 -4.42
C VAL A 80 -16.06 6.20 -5.30
N SER A 81 -16.65 5.16 -4.68
CA SER A 81 -17.48 4.13 -5.32
C SER A 81 -18.41 3.52 -4.25
N PRO A 82 -19.36 2.63 -4.58
CA PRO A 82 -20.27 2.02 -3.59
C PRO A 82 -19.55 1.17 -2.53
N CYS A 83 -18.33 0.74 -2.83
CA CYS A 83 -17.51 -0.17 -2.04
C CYS A 83 -16.15 0.42 -1.65
N SER A 84 -15.98 1.74 -1.77
CA SER A 84 -14.70 2.41 -1.55
C SER A 84 -14.86 3.87 -1.19
N SER A 85 -14.20 4.30 -0.11
CA SER A 85 -14.06 5.72 0.25
C SER A 85 -12.72 6.30 -0.17
N ILE A 86 -12.52 7.62 -0.02
CA ILE A 86 -11.24 8.29 -0.32
C ILE A 86 -10.05 7.63 0.40
N ASN A 87 -10.26 6.94 1.53
CA ASN A 87 -9.19 6.25 2.25
C ASN A 87 -8.43 5.21 1.40
N SER A 88 -9.13 4.43 0.56
CA SER A 88 -8.50 3.44 -0.32
C SER A 88 -7.64 4.12 -1.38
N VAL A 89 -8.06 5.29 -1.87
CA VAL A 89 -7.31 6.11 -2.83
C VAL A 89 -6.04 6.66 -2.19
N LEU A 90 -6.18 7.28 -1.01
CA LEU A 90 -5.07 7.91 -0.30
C LEU A 90 -4.03 6.90 0.16
N PHE A 91 -4.44 5.66 0.45
CA PHE A 91 -3.53 4.57 0.77
C PHE A 91 -2.50 4.30 -0.34
N TYR A 92 -2.93 4.30 -1.61
CA TYR A 92 -2.04 4.02 -2.74
C TYR A 92 -1.05 5.14 -3.06
N VAL A 93 -1.29 6.38 -2.60
CA VAL A 93 -0.43 7.53 -2.91
C VAL A 93 0.99 7.40 -2.34
N PRO A 94 1.20 7.30 -1.01
CA PRO A 94 2.53 7.13 -0.42
C PRO A 94 3.21 5.86 -0.91
N TRP A 95 2.42 4.81 -1.13
CA TRP A 95 2.88 3.54 -1.64
C TRP A 95 3.44 3.62 -3.07
N THR A 96 2.65 4.10 -4.01
CA THR A 96 3.05 4.22 -5.42
C THR A 96 4.23 5.19 -5.53
N TYR A 97 4.19 6.28 -4.78
CA TYR A 97 5.26 7.27 -4.73
C TYR A 97 6.59 6.67 -4.27
N THR A 98 6.62 5.98 -3.13
CA THR A 98 7.85 5.37 -2.60
C THR A 98 8.42 4.29 -3.53
N SER A 99 7.56 3.52 -4.20
CA SER A 99 7.98 2.52 -5.18
C SER A 99 8.65 3.17 -6.41
N ILE A 100 8.04 4.24 -6.93
CA ILE A 100 8.56 4.97 -8.10
C ILE A 100 9.87 5.71 -7.75
N GLU A 101 9.90 6.47 -6.66
CA GLU A 101 11.09 7.23 -6.28
C GLU A 101 12.24 6.30 -5.84
N GLY A 102 11.93 5.19 -5.16
CA GLY A 102 12.91 4.15 -4.83
C GLY A 102 13.54 3.55 -6.09
N ALA A 103 12.72 3.11 -7.04
CA ALA A 103 13.20 2.55 -8.31
C ALA A 103 13.99 3.57 -9.15
N ARG A 104 13.59 4.85 -9.14
CA ARG A 104 14.27 5.92 -9.90
C ARG A 104 15.72 6.12 -9.47
N ARG A 105 16.04 5.82 -8.21
CA ARG A 105 17.40 5.93 -7.69
C ARG A 105 18.34 4.90 -8.31
N LEU A 106 17.82 3.74 -8.72
CA LEU A 106 18.62 2.64 -9.26
C LEU A 106 19.06 2.83 -10.71
N SER A 107 18.75 3.97 -11.35
CA SER A 107 19.12 4.30 -12.74
C SER A 107 18.89 3.16 -13.74
N LEU A 108 17.78 2.44 -13.57
CA LEU A 108 17.45 1.28 -14.39
C LEU A 108 17.20 1.66 -15.86
N ASN A 109 17.46 0.71 -16.77
CA ASN A 109 17.02 0.84 -18.15
C ASN A 109 15.48 0.89 -18.24
N SER A 110 14.98 1.34 -19.38
CA SER A 110 13.54 1.52 -19.63
C SER A 110 12.73 0.23 -19.49
N LEU A 111 13.29 -0.95 -19.73
CA LEU A 111 12.54 -2.20 -19.58
C LEU A 111 12.53 -2.71 -18.12
N SER A 112 13.59 -2.44 -17.37
CA SER A 112 13.75 -2.94 -16.00
C SER A 112 13.05 -2.05 -14.97
N PHE A 113 12.93 -0.74 -15.27
CA PHE A 113 12.29 0.22 -14.37
C PHE A 113 10.84 -0.17 -14.01
N PRO A 114 9.96 -0.52 -14.95
CA PRO A 114 8.59 -0.90 -14.63
C PRO A 114 8.48 -2.20 -13.86
N PHE A 115 9.34 -3.15 -14.19
CA PHE A 115 9.40 -4.42 -13.49
C PHE A 115 9.75 -4.22 -12.01
N LEU A 116 10.75 -3.38 -11.73
CA LEU A 116 11.11 -3.08 -10.34
C LEU A 116 10.00 -2.33 -9.60
N VAL A 117 9.38 -1.31 -10.21
CA VAL A 117 8.28 -0.60 -9.57
C VAL A 117 7.14 -1.58 -9.24
N GLY A 118 6.83 -2.51 -10.16
CA GLY A 118 5.90 -3.61 -9.90
C GLY A 118 6.32 -4.50 -8.73
N LEU A 119 7.58 -4.91 -8.64
CA LEU A 119 8.09 -5.74 -7.54
C LEU A 119 8.03 -5.02 -6.18
N LEU A 120 8.42 -3.74 -6.14
CA LEU A 120 8.30 -2.91 -4.93
C LEU A 120 6.84 -2.76 -4.53
N GLN A 121 5.94 -2.57 -5.51
CA GLN A 121 4.52 -2.54 -5.24
C GLN A 121 4.01 -3.86 -4.68
N LEU A 122 4.34 -5.01 -5.29
CA LEU A 122 3.95 -6.32 -4.80
C LEU A 122 4.36 -6.54 -3.33
N GLY A 123 5.55 -6.10 -2.92
CA GLY A 123 6.02 -6.24 -1.55
C GLY A 123 5.14 -5.53 -0.50
N PHE A 124 4.64 -4.34 -0.83
CA PHE A 124 3.63 -3.64 -0.02
C PHE A 124 2.25 -4.28 -0.14
N GLY A 125 1.82 -4.56 -1.37
CA GLY A 125 0.49 -5.05 -1.66
C GLY A 125 0.23 -6.41 -1.03
N ALA A 126 1.21 -7.30 -1.04
CA ALA A 126 1.06 -8.60 -0.38
C ALA A 126 0.72 -8.46 1.11
N VAL A 127 1.42 -7.57 1.83
CA VAL A 127 1.18 -7.35 3.27
C VAL A 127 -0.21 -6.76 3.50
N TYR A 128 -0.56 -5.74 2.73
CA TYR A 128 -1.89 -5.13 2.74
C TYR A 128 -2.97 -6.18 2.51
N GLU A 129 -2.91 -6.88 1.38
CA GLU A 129 -3.91 -7.81 0.88
C GLU A 129 -4.12 -9.05 1.77
N MET A 130 -3.05 -9.49 2.43
CA MET A 130 -3.15 -10.53 3.46
C MET A 130 -3.77 -10.02 4.76
N GLN A 131 -3.58 -8.74 5.10
CA GLN A 131 -4.03 -8.18 6.38
C GLN A 131 -5.41 -7.56 6.35
N GLY A 132 -5.82 -6.91 5.27
CA GLY A 132 -7.10 -6.23 5.23
C GLY A 132 -8.30 -7.08 5.58
N PRO A 133 -8.49 -8.23 4.91
CA PRO A 133 -9.61 -9.14 5.16
C PRO A 133 -9.65 -9.63 6.60
N TRP A 134 -8.51 -10.04 7.14
CA TRP A 134 -8.40 -10.53 8.52
C TRP A 134 -8.76 -9.47 9.56
N ASN A 135 -8.65 -8.20 9.19
CA ASN A 135 -8.91 -7.08 10.08
C ASN A 135 -10.17 -6.30 9.71
N GLY A 136 -10.97 -6.84 8.79
CA GLY A 136 -12.22 -6.23 8.33
C GLY A 136 -12.02 -4.87 7.65
N PHE A 137 -10.85 -4.59 7.09
CA PHE A 137 -10.61 -3.34 6.36
C PHE A 137 -11.20 -3.38 4.95
N TRP A 138 -11.27 -4.56 4.35
CA TRP A 138 -11.99 -4.87 3.13
C TRP A 138 -12.28 -6.36 3.09
N MET A 139 -13.10 -6.80 2.14
CA MET A 139 -13.37 -8.21 1.91
C MET A 139 -13.15 -8.59 0.45
N TRP A 140 -12.69 -9.83 0.25
CA TRP A 140 -12.65 -10.48 -1.07
C TRP A 140 -14.03 -11.06 -1.41
N PRO A 141 -14.33 -11.32 -2.70
CA PRO A 141 -15.49 -12.12 -3.08
C PRO A 141 -15.46 -13.45 -2.36
N ASP A 142 -16.61 -13.98 -1.97
CA ASP A 142 -16.73 -15.32 -1.44
C ASP A 142 -16.54 -16.39 -2.54
N SER A 143 -16.67 -17.67 -2.18
CA SER A 143 -16.58 -18.77 -3.14
C SER A 143 -17.67 -18.77 -4.22
N ASN A 144 -18.77 -18.05 -3.99
CA ASN A 144 -19.87 -17.85 -4.94
C ASN A 144 -19.72 -16.57 -5.76
N GLY A 145 -18.59 -15.86 -5.61
CA GLY A 145 -18.30 -14.61 -6.28
C GLY A 145 -19.10 -13.41 -5.74
N VAL A 146 -19.71 -13.52 -4.56
CA VAL A 146 -20.42 -12.42 -3.90
C VAL A 146 -19.42 -11.57 -3.13
N ILE A 147 -19.39 -10.28 -3.42
CA ILE A 147 -18.49 -9.31 -2.79
C ILE A 147 -19.20 -8.63 -1.61
N ALA A 148 -20.41 -8.13 -1.84
CA ALA A 148 -21.18 -7.39 -0.84
C ALA A 148 -22.68 -7.46 -1.15
N THR A 149 -23.52 -7.39 -0.13
CA THR A 149 -24.98 -7.33 -0.22
C THR A 149 -25.51 -5.92 0.05
N SER A 150 -26.78 -5.66 -0.22
CA SER A 150 -27.35 -4.31 -0.25
C SER A 150 -27.24 -3.54 1.06
N ASN A 151 -27.22 -4.25 2.19
CA ASN A 151 -26.99 -3.69 3.52
C ASN A 151 -25.55 -3.20 3.74
N LEU A 152 -24.60 -3.62 2.91
CA LEU A 152 -23.18 -3.23 2.95
C LEU A 152 -22.83 -2.16 1.90
N LEU A 153 -23.67 -2.01 0.88
CA LEU A 153 -23.44 -1.06 -0.21
C LEU A 153 -23.89 0.34 0.21
N GLN A 154 -22.98 1.31 0.10
CA GLN A 154 -23.36 2.71 0.31
C GLN A 154 -24.12 3.25 -0.90
N PRO A 155 -25.16 4.08 -0.69
CA PRO A 155 -25.81 4.79 -1.78
C PRO A 155 -24.77 5.65 -2.51
N TRP A 156 -24.63 5.46 -3.83
CA TRP A 156 -23.66 6.21 -4.61
C TRP A 156 -24.28 6.70 -5.92
N ASN A 157 -24.44 8.02 -6.01
CA ASN A 157 -25.04 8.70 -7.17
C ASN A 157 -24.14 8.67 -8.42
N GLY A 158 -22.91 8.17 -8.31
CA GLY A 158 -21.92 8.14 -9.39
C GLY A 158 -21.89 6.82 -10.18
N TYR A 159 -22.65 5.80 -9.79
CA TYR A 159 -22.68 4.55 -10.56
C TYR A 159 -23.53 4.77 -11.82
N PRO A 160 -23.09 4.32 -13.00
CA PRO A 160 -23.95 4.38 -14.17
C PRO A 160 -25.28 3.66 -13.84
N PRO A 161 -26.44 4.18 -14.31
CA PRO A 161 -27.74 3.61 -14.01
C PRO A 161 -27.72 2.09 -14.21
N ILE A 162 -28.44 1.33 -13.39
CA ILE A 162 -28.51 -0.15 -13.49
C ILE A 162 -28.76 -0.61 -14.94
N GLN A 163 -29.57 0.15 -15.69
CA GLN A 163 -29.86 -0.06 -17.10
C GLN A 163 -28.63 0.06 -18.04
N SER A 164 -27.68 0.95 -17.73
CA SER A 164 -26.41 1.07 -18.46
C SER A 164 -25.45 -0.08 -18.15
N LEU A 165 -25.48 -0.61 -16.92
CA LEU A 165 -24.77 -1.85 -16.58
C LEU A 165 -25.39 -3.05 -17.29
N GLU A 166 -26.71 -3.13 -17.34
CA GLU A 166 -27.44 -4.17 -18.04
C GLU A 166 -27.22 -4.15 -19.55
N ALA A 167 -27.10 -2.96 -20.15
CA ALA A 167 -26.65 -2.82 -21.53
C ALA A 167 -25.19 -3.28 -21.73
N ALA A 168 -24.30 -3.03 -20.75
CA ALA A 168 -22.93 -3.55 -20.76
C ALA A 168 -22.84 -5.08 -20.54
N LYS A 169 -23.88 -5.70 -19.93
CA LYS A 169 -24.02 -7.17 -19.81
C LYS A 169 -24.22 -7.83 -21.18
N VAL A 170 -24.71 -7.11 -22.19
CA VAL A 170 -24.86 -7.64 -23.55
C VAL A 170 -23.49 -7.66 -24.24
N GLY A 171 -22.64 -8.61 -23.83
CA GLY A 171 -21.39 -8.94 -24.52
C GLY A 171 -20.09 -8.63 -23.78
N ARG A 172 -20.08 -8.20 -22.50
CA ARG A 172 -18.84 -7.99 -21.72
C ARG A 172 -18.93 -8.52 -20.27
N GLU A 173 -17.88 -9.22 -19.85
CA GLU A 173 -17.68 -9.69 -18.47
C GLU A 173 -17.31 -8.53 -17.54
N VAL A 174 -18.29 -7.87 -16.92
CA VAL A 174 -18.08 -6.82 -15.90
C VAL A 174 -18.67 -7.24 -14.57
N ALA A 175 -18.23 -6.61 -13.48
CA ALA A 175 -18.82 -6.83 -12.16
C ALA A 175 -20.30 -6.38 -12.16
N THR A 176 -21.15 -7.12 -11.48
CA THR A 176 -22.60 -6.89 -11.53
C THR A 176 -23.18 -6.59 -10.17
N ILE A 177 -24.05 -5.58 -10.10
CA ILE A 177 -24.97 -5.40 -8.98
C ILE A 177 -26.34 -5.89 -9.47
N LEU A 178 -26.81 -7.02 -8.96
CA LEU A 178 -28.12 -7.61 -9.27
C LEU A 178 -28.85 -7.88 -7.96
N ASP A 179 -30.10 -7.44 -7.85
CA ASP A 179 -30.93 -7.62 -6.66
C ASP A 179 -30.23 -7.15 -5.37
N GLY A 180 -29.48 -6.05 -5.47
CA GLY A 180 -28.71 -5.49 -4.37
C GLY A 180 -27.46 -6.31 -3.99
N THR A 181 -27.07 -7.31 -4.77
CA THR A 181 -25.86 -8.11 -4.54
C THR A 181 -24.78 -7.73 -5.54
N PHE A 182 -23.63 -7.28 -5.04
CA PHE A 182 -22.45 -6.99 -5.85
C PHE A 182 -21.60 -8.25 -6.04
N ARG A 183 -21.35 -8.61 -7.30
CA ARG A 183 -20.65 -9.84 -7.71
C ARG A 183 -19.44 -9.56 -8.58
N VAL A 184 -18.41 -10.35 -8.38
CA VAL A 184 -17.16 -10.35 -9.15
C VAL A 184 -17.42 -10.79 -10.60
N SER A 185 -16.65 -10.28 -11.55
CA SER A 185 -16.68 -10.80 -12.92
C SER A 185 -16.12 -12.22 -12.99
N HIS A 186 -16.48 -13.00 -14.01
CA HIS A 186 -16.08 -14.41 -14.11
C HIS A 186 -14.54 -14.57 -14.19
N HIS A 187 -13.85 -13.79 -15.04
CA HIS A 187 -12.38 -13.79 -15.08
C HIS A 187 -11.72 -13.42 -13.74
N ALA A 188 -12.20 -12.36 -13.08
CA ALA A 188 -11.64 -11.95 -11.78
C ALA A 188 -11.93 -12.99 -10.70
N GLY A 189 -13.12 -13.59 -10.68
CA GLY A 189 -13.48 -14.69 -9.79
C GLY A 189 -12.58 -15.91 -9.99
N GLY A 190 -12.29 -16.28 -11.25
CA GLY A 190 -11.33 -17.32 -11.59
C GLY A 190 -9.92 -17.04 -11.05
N ALA A 191 -9.41 -15.81 -11.26
CA ALA A 191 -8.09 -15.39 -10.75
C ALA A 191 -8.02 -15.37 -9.22
N LEU A 192 -9.14 -15.04 -8.55
CA LEU A 192 -9.24 -14.94 -7.09
C LEU A 192 -9.64 -16.27 -6.41
N SER A 193 -9.89 -17.33 -7.18
CA SER A 193 -10.44 -18.60 -6.68
C SER A 193 -9.45 -19.38 -5.80
N SER A 194 -8.17 -19.38 -6.18
CA SER A 194 -7.13 -20.13 -5.48
C SER A 194 -6.68 -19.38 -4.23
N ARG A 195 -6.78 -20.02 -3.06
CA ARG A 195 -6.56 -19.36 -1.77
C ARG A 195 -5.53 -20.07 -0.91
N LEU A 196 -4.79 -19.29 -0.13
CA LEU A 196 -3.91 -19.74 0.94
C LEU A 196 -4.24 -18.93 2.19
N PHE A 197 -4.63 -19.56 3.30
CA PHE A 197 -5.18 -18.85 4.47
C PHE A 197 -6.35 -17.92 4.14
N GLU A 198 -7.26 -18.39 3.26
CA GLU A 198 -8.42 -17.65 2.73
C GLU A 198 -8.08 -16.43 1.84
N PHE A 199 -6.79 -16.15 1.69
CA PHE A 199 -6.25 -15.07 0.86
C PHE A 199 -6.07 -15.51 -0.60
N PRO A 200 -6.61 -14.79 -1.60
CA PRO A 200 -6.40 -15.11 -3.01
C PRO A 200 -4.93 -15.03 -3.44
N LEU A 201 -4.38 -16.13 -3.93
CA LEU A 201 -2.95 -16.26 -4.27
C LEU A 201 -2.48 -15.27 -5.34
N LEU A 202 -3.35 -14.89 -6.28
CA LEU A 202 -3.04 -13.96 -7.35
C LEU A 202 -3.32 -12.50 -7.00
N ALA A 203 -3.93 -12.19 -5.85
CA ALA A 203 -4.20 -10.80 -5.46
C ALA A 203 -2.93 -9.89 -5.46
N PRO A 204 -1.75 -10.34 -4.99
CA PRO A 204 -0.54 -9.50 -5.04
C PRO A 204 -0.07 -9.17 -6.46
N TYR A 205 -0.45 -9.97 -7.47
CA TYR A 205 -0.09 -9.71 -8.86
C TYR A 205 -0.81 -8.50 -9.43
N PHE A 206 -1.99 -8.13 -8.91
CA PHE A 206 -2.65 -6.87 -9.32
C PHE A 206 -1.78 -5.66 -9.00
N HIS A 207 -1.10 -5.67 -7.84
CA HIS A 207 -0.19 -4.60 -7.43
C HIS A 207 1.10 -4.59 -8.24
N PHE A 208 1.61 -5.78 -8.59
CA PHE A 208 2.71 -5.87 -9.56
C PHE A 208 2.33 -5.23 -10.90
N ALA A 209 1.19 -5.63 -11.47
CA ALA A 209 0.70 -5.10 -12.73
C ALA A 209 0.42 -3.59 -12.66
N PHE A 210 -0.12 -3.12 -11.54
CA PHE A 210 -0.36 -1.70 -11.29
C PHE A 210 0.95 -0.90 -11.28
N GLY A 211 1.95 -1.34 -10.50
CA GLY A 211 3.26 -0.69 -10.46
C GLY A 211 3.98 -0.72 -11.82
N PHE A 212 3.89 -1.84 -12.54
CA PHE A 212 4.41 -1.95 -13.90
C PHE A 212 3.73 -0.96 -14.85
N GLY A 213 2.39 -0.91 -14.85
CA GLY A 213 1.62 -0.01 -15.70
C GLY A 213 1.97 1.47 -15.45
N TRP A 214 2.09 1.87 -14.19
CA TRP A 214 2.53 3.20 -13.78
C TRP A 214 3.86 3.60 -14.40
N ALA A 215 4.86 2.75 -14.22
CA ALA A 215 6.20 3.00 -14.69
C ALA A 215 6.30 2.92 -16.22
N GLY A 216 5.55 2.03 -16.87
CA GLY A 216 5.38 1.97 -18.32
C GLY A 216 4.82 3.28 -18.89
N GLY A 217 3.76 3.82 -18.26
CA GLY A 217 3.19 5.12 -18.63
C GLY A 217 4.20 6.26 -18.46
N LEU A 218 4.98 6.26 -17.37
CA LEU A 218 6.03 7.26 -17.17
C LEU A 218 7.14 7.18 -18.24
N LEU A 219 7.50 5.99 -18.70
CA LEU A 219 8.50 5.80 -19.76
C LEU A 219 8.03 6.32 -21.11
N ALA A 220 6.74 6.16 -21.43
CA ALA A 220 6.16 6.72 -22.65
C ALA A 220 6.30 8.25 -22.72
N THR A 221 6.54 8.93 -21.59
CA THR A 221 6.81 10.37 -21.53
C THR A 221 8.28 10.76 -21.71
N GLY A 222 9.18 9.80 -21.99
CA GLY A 222 10.56 10.03 -22.42
C GLY A 222 11.58 10.41 -21.34
N ARG A 223 11.35 10.05 -20.07
CA ARG A 223 12.17 10.52 -18.93
C ARG A 223 12.85 9.42 -18.09
N VAL A 224 13.61 8.50 -18.70
CA VAL A 224 14.51 7.62 -17.94
C VAL A 224 15.89 7.58 -18.60
N VAL A 225 16.92 7.91 -17.81
CA VAL A 225 18.34 7.87 -18.18
C VAL A 225 18.94 6.61 -17.57
N SER A 226 19.77 5.91 -18.34
CA SER A 226 20.35 4.63 -17.94
C SER A 226 21.67 4.77 -17.19
N SER A 227 21.90 3.90 -16.21
CA SER A 227 23.23 3.41 -15.87
C SER A 227 23.22 2.02 -15.24
N SER A 228 24.41 1.54 -14.87
CA SER A 228 24.71 0.15 -14.53
C SER A 228 24.04 -0.31 -13.23
N PRO A 229 23.67 -1.60 -13.12
CA PRO A 229 23.06 -2.15 -11.91
C PRO A 229 24.05 -2.10 -10.72
N PRO A 230 23.56 -1.91 -9.49
CA PRO A 230 24.40 -1.90 -8.30
C PRO A 230 24.84 -3.31 -7.88
N SER A 231 25.85 -3.38 -7.00
CA SER A 231 26.43 -4.66 -6.54
C SER A 231 25.56 -5.39 -5.51
N LEU A 232 25.49 -6.72 -5.65
CA LEU A 232 24.76 -7.65 -4.74
C LEU A 232 25.12 -7.49 -3.25
N GLY A 233 26.39 -7.19 -2.93
CA GLY A 233 26.84 -7.03 -1.56
C GLY A 233 26.17 -5.86 -0.82
N ARG A 234 25.88 -4.75 -1.51
CA ARG A 234 25.18 -3.61 -0.91
C ARG A 234 23.70 -3.92 -0.67
N MET A 235 23.08 -4.73 -1.53
CA MET A 235 21.70 -5.21 -1.32
C MET A 235 21.60 -6.09 -0.09
N PHE A 236 22.58 -6.97 0.14
CA PHE A 236 22.61 -7.85 1.32
C PHE A 236 22.74 -7.07 2.63
N VAL A 237 23.66 -6.10 2.71
CA VAL A 237 23.87 -5.27 3.91
C VAL A 237 22.63 -4.44 4.25
N ALA A 238 22.02 -3.79 3.25
CA ALA A 238 20.74 -3.09 3.42
C ALA A 238 19.63 -4.04 3.91
N GLY A 239 19.69 -5.29 3.45
CA GLY A 239 18.77 -6.34 3.85
C GLY A 239 18.83 -6.67 5.35
N VAL A 240 20.01 -7.09 5.80
CA VAL A 240 20.24 -7.47 7.20
C VAL A 240 19.94 -6.31 8.15
N LEU A 241 20.33 -5.08 7.79
CA LEU A 241 20.06 -3.90 8.62
C LEU A 241 18.58 -3.59 8.73
N SER A 242 17.80 -3.73 7.65
CA SER A 242 16.36 -3.45 7.73
C SER A 242 15.64 -4.48 8.62
N VAL A 243 15.97 -5.77 8.49
CA VAL A 243 15.39 -6.81 9.36
C VAL A 243 15.70 -6.54 10.84
N ALA A 244 16.97 -6.23 11.14
CA ALA A 244 17.44 -5.95 12.50
C ALA A 244 16.89 -4.64 13.08
N LEU A 245 16.55 -3.66 12.24
CA LEU A 245 16.02 -2.38 12.70
C LEU A 245 14.50 -2.37 12.83
N PHE A 246 13.77 -3.16 12.04
CA PHE A 246 12.30 -3.09 12.00
C PHE A 246 11.59 -4.19 12.76
N LEU A 247 12.11 -5.43 12.75
CA LEU A 247 11.46 -6.49 13.51
C LEU A 247 11.54 -6.22 15.02
N PRO A 248 12.68 -5.89 15.64
CA PRO A 248 12.75 -5.77 17.09
C PRO A 248 11.81 -4.71 17.69
N PRO A 249 11.65 -3.49 17.15
CA PRO A 249 10.63 -2.55 17.63
C PRO A 249 9.22 -3.14 17.64
N ILE A 250 8.87 -3.82 16.55
CA ILE A 250 7.60 -4.49 16.31
C ILE A 250 7.41 -5.61 17.37
N TRP A 251 8.41 -6.46 17.61
CA TRP A 251 8.34 -7.51 18.63
C TRP A 251 8.34 -6.97 20.07
N VAL A 252 9.10 -5.91 20.35
CA VAL A 252 9.18 -5.26 21.67
C VAL A 252 7.88 -4.54 22.02
N THR A 253 7.25 -3.84 21.07
CA THR A 253 5.94 -3.23 21.33
C THR A 253 4.89 -4.28 21.60
N ARG A 254 4.89 -5.39 20.86
CA ARG A 254 3.97 -6.50 21.12
C ARG A 254 4.21 -7.15 22.48
N GLY A 255 5.41 -7.67 22.72
CA GLY A 255 5.74 -8.36 23.96
C GLY A 255 5.60 -7.43 25.17
N GLY A 256 5.96 -6.17 25.00
CA GLY A 256 5.74 -5.11 25.99
C GLY A 256 4.25 -4.89 26.26
N SER A 257 3.43 -4.67 25.23
CA SER A 257 1.98 -4.47 25.38
C SER A 257 1.27 -5.67 25.99
N GLU A 258 1.62 -6.89 25.59
CA GLU A 258 1.10 -8.14 26.17
C GLU A 258 1.51 -8.27 27.65
N LEU A 259 2.77 -7.99 27.99
CA LEU A 259 3.29 -8.09 29.34
C LEU A 259 2.63 -7.11 30.33
N ILE A 260 2.35 -5.89 29.88
CA ILE A 260 1.82 -4.81 30.74
C ILE A 260 0.31 -4.60 30.60
N GLY A 261 -0.37 -5.45 29.81
CA GLY A 261 -1.81 -5.34 29.57
C GLY A 261 -2.23 -4.05 28.86
N LEU A 262 -1.31 -3.39 28.13
CA LEU A 262 -1.67 -2.21 27.36
C LEU A 262 -2.58 -2.63 26.20
N PRO A 263 -3.67 -1.88 25.93
CA PRO A 263 -4.46 -2.10 24.74
C PRO A 263 -3.57 -2.08 23.50
N LEU A 264 -3.76 -3.07 22.61
CA LEU A 264 -3.02 -3.18 21.33
C LEU A 264 -3.15 -1.92 20.46
N SER A 265 -4.11 -1.04 20.76
CA SER A 265 -4.20 0.29 20.17
C SER A 265 -3.05 1.24 20.48
N PHE A 266 -2.33 1.06 21.59
CA PHE A 266 -1.11 1.81 21.92
C PHE A 266 0.14 1.24 21.25
N GLY A 267 0.13 -0.06 20.93
CA GLY A 267 1.24 -0.72 20.25
C GLY A 267 1.51 -0.16 18.86
N VAL A 268 0.48 0.30 18.15
CA VAL A 268 0.60 0.84 16.79
C VAL A 268 1.34 2.20 16.78
N PRO A 269 0.90 3.25 17.50
CA PRO A 269 1.67 4.50 17.61
C PRO A 269 3.10 4.28 18.12
N LEU A 270 3.29 3.41 19.11
CA LEU A 270 4.62 3.12 19.64
C LEU A 270 5.51 2.44 18.60
N SER A 271 4.99 1.48 17.84
CA SER A 271 5.73 0.81 16.76
C SER A 271 6.11 1.79 15.66
N LEU A 272 5.22 2.72 15.32
CA LEU A 272 5.48 3.79 14.36
C LEU A 272 6.61 4.72 14.86
N VAL A 273 6.56 5.16 16.12
CA VAL A 273 7.59 6.00 16.74
C VAL A 273 8.94 5.27 16.77
N LEU A 274 8.96 4.02 17.24
CA LEU A 274 10.19 3.23 17.32
C LEU A 274 10.75 2.89 15.94
N SER A 275 9.92 2.76 14.91
CA SER A 275 10.37 2.54 13.52
C SER A 275 11.03 3.79 12.91
N ILE A 276 10.75 4.98 13.43
CA ILE A 276 11.41 6.23 13.01
C ILE A 276 12.79 6.38 13.65
N VAL A 277 13.02 5.82 14.84
CA VAL A 277 14.30 5.97 15.59
C VAL A 277 15.52 5.50 14.78
N PRO A 278 15.52 4.30 14.16
CA PRO A 278 16.59 3.87 13.28
C PRO A 278 16.85 4.81 12.10
N VAL A 279 15.78 5.34 11.51
CA VAL A 279 15.86 6.29 10.39
C VAL A 279 16.55 7.58 10.83
N ILE A 280 16.23 8.10 12.02
CA ILE A 280 16.89 9.28 12.59
C ILE A 280 18.36 8.98 12.95
N ALA A 281 18.64 7.81 13.53
CA ALA A 281 19.98 7.42 13.94
C ALA A 281 20.93 7.29 12.73
N LEU A 282 20.47 6.62 11.66
CA LEU A 282 21.19 6.51 10.39
C LEU A 282 21.43 7.88 9.75
N GLY A 283 20.50 8.82 9.92
CA GLY A 283 20.64 10.18 9.41
C GLY A 283 21.67 11.07 10.08
N ARG A 284 22.05 10.77 11.33
CA ARG A 284 23.02 11.58 12.10
C ARG A 284 24.47 11.15 11.86
N GLY A 285 24.69 9.92 11.39
CA GLY A 285 26.04 9.36 11.21
C GLY A 285 26.81 9.87 9.99
N GLU A 286 26.13 10.41 8.97
CA GLU A 286 26.77 10.69 7.67
C GLU A 286 27.02 12.19 7.38
N THR A 287 26.82 13.08 8.36
CA THR A 287 27.11 14.51 8.19
C THR A 287 28.59 14.89 8.18
N GLU A 288 29.51 13.93 8.38
CA GLU A 288 30.95 14.19 8.41
C GLU A 288 31.61 14.00 7.03
N LYS A 289 31.78 15.14 6.36
CA LYS A 289 32.80 15.49 5.35
C LYS A 289 33.00 14.52 4.16
N GLY A 290 32.26 14.80 3.07
CA GLY A 290 32.70 14.45 1.71
C GLY A 290 32.14 13.15 1.11
N GLY A 291 31.26 12.45 1.82
CA GLY A 291 30.58 11.24 1.35
C GLY A 291 29.52 11.47 0.25
N PRO A 292 28.97 10.38 -0.32
CA PRO A 292 27.86 10.43 -1.28
C PRO A 292 26.66 11.25 -0.77
N GLU A 293 25.79 11.69 -1.69
CA GLU A 293 24.61 12.51 -1.36
C GLU A 293 23.80 11.92 -0.19
N ARG A 294 23.25 12.81 0.65
CA ARG A 294 22.58 12.44 1.91
C ARG A 294 21.50 11.37 1.70
N PRO A 295 21.39 10.38 2.60
CA PRO A 295 20.37 9.34 2.55
C PRO A 295 18.96 9.96 2.57
N ASP A 296 18.04 9.35 1.83
CA ASP A 296 16.66 9.84 1.75
C ASP A 296 15.77 9.20 2.80
N LEU A 297 16.01 9.66 4.02
CA LEU A 297 15.35 9.17 5.22
C LEU A 297 13.85 9.45 5.24
N LEU A 298 13.41 10.50 4.54
CA LEU A 298 11.99 10.85 4.48
C LEU A 298 11.24 9.89 3.55
N LEU A 299 11.84 9.49 2.43
CA LEU A 299 11.27 8.46 1.57
C LEU A 299 11.23 7.09 2.28
N LEU A 300 12.31 6.74 2.99
CA LEU A 300 12.38 5.50 3.75
C LEU A 300 11.34 5.46 4.87
N SER A 301 11.15 6.57 5.61
CA SER A 301 10.23 6.62 6.75
C SER A 301 8.78 6.37 6.34
N ILE A 302 8.35 6.83 5.16
CA ILE A 302 7.01 6.53 4.61
C ILE A 302 6.81 5.01 4.52
N SER A 303 7.79 4.30 3.96
CA SER A 303 7.72 2.84 3.80
C SER A 303 7.71 2.10 5.14
N CYS A 304 8.54 2.57 6.07
CA CYS A 304 8.65 2.00 7.41
C CYS A 304 7.33 2.15 8.17
N LEU A 305 6.74 3.34 8.14
CA LEU A 305 5.49 3.63 8.83
C LEU A 305 4.32 2.81 8.27
N MET A 306 4.21 2.69 6.95
CA MET A 306 3.21 1.81 6.33
C MET A 306 3.36 0.35 6.77
N GLN A 307 4.55 -0.22 6.67
CA GLN A 307 4.77 -1.64 6.98
C GLN A 307 4.61 -1.91 8.47
N ALA A 308 5.13 -1.03 9.33
CA ALA A 308 4.93 -1.13 10.78
C ALA A 308 3.44 -1.09 11.14
N PHE A 309 2.65 -0.25 10.46
CA PHE A 309 1.21 -0.21 10.66
C PHE A 309 0.55 -1.56 10.34
N PHE A 310 0.73 -2.12 9.14
CA PHE A 310 0.07 -3.38 8.76
C PHE A 310 0.57 -4.59 9.54
N VAL A 311 1.87 -4.68 9.79
CA VAL A 311 2.43 -5.79 10.56
C VAL A 311 1.92 -5.77 12.00
N SER A 312 1.81 -4.58 12.62
CA SER A 312 1.29 -4.43 13.98
C SER A 312 -0.16 -4.87 14.15
N TRP A 313 -0.89 -4.97 13.04
CA TRP A 313 -2.33 -5.19 13.04
C TRP A 313 -2.72 -6.68 13.05
N THR A 314 -1.86 -7.57 12.53
CA THR A 314 -1.96 -9.05 12.70
C THR A 314 -2.15 -9.49 14.16
N TRP A 315 -1.87 -8.60 15.11
CA TRP A 315 -1.84 -8.91 16.54
C TRP A 315 -3.06 -8.46 17.31
N ARG A 316 -4.02 -7.78 16.66
CA ARG A 316 -5.31 -7.44 17.26
C ARG A 316 -6.33 -8.57 17.19
N TYR A 317 -6.17 -9.48 16.24
CA TYR A 317 -7.05 -10.61 16.02
C TYR A 317 -6.25 -11.92 16.01
N PRO A 318 -6.88 -13.07 16.35
CA PRO A 318 -6.23 -14.37 16.23
C PRO A 318 -5.92 -14.68 14.76
N THR A 319 -4.74 -14.25 14.31
CA THR A 319 -4.22 -14.51 12.97
C THR A 319 -3.50 -15.86 12.96
N PRO A 320 -3.69 -16.70 11.93
CA PRO A 320 -2.94 -17.95 11.80
C PRO A 320 -1.42 -17.70 11.88
N GLY A 321 -0.70 -18.46 12.69
CA GLY A 321 0.74 -18.24 12.91
C GLY A 321 1.58 -18.34 11.63
N GLY A 322 1.16 -19.16 10.66
CA GLY A 322 1.77 -19.22 9.34
C GLY A 322 1.60 -17.93 8.53
N LEU A 323 0.40 -17.34 8.55
CA LEU A 323 0.10 -16.08 7.88
C LEU A 323 0.89 -14.92 8.49
N GLN A 324 1.00 -14.87 9.82
CA GLN A 324 1.80 -13.85 10.51
C GLN A 324 3.27 -13.89 10.05
N LYS A 325 3.87 -15.08 9.98
CA LYS A 325 5.26 -15.24 9.50
C LYS A 325 5.42 -14.79 8.05
N LEU A 326 4.45 -15.12 7.19
CA LEU A 326 4.46 -14.72 5.78
C LEU A 326 4.37 -13.19 5.64
N VAL A 327 3.44 -12.56 6.35
CA VAL A 327 3.26 -11.09 6.37
C VAL A 327 4.54 -10.39 6.84
N CYS A 328 5.13 -10.83 7.96
CA CYS A 328 6.39 -10.27 8.45
C CYS A 328 7.54 -10.47 7.44
N GLY A 329 7.60 -11.62 6.78
CA GLY A 329 8.59 -11.92 5.74
C GLY A 329 8.47 -10.98 4.54
N CYS A 330 7.27 -10.79 4.00
CA CYS A 330 7.00 -9.86 2.90
C CYS A 330 7.33 -8.42 3.28
N ALA A 331 6.89 -7.97 4.47
CA ALA A 331 7.19 -6.64 4.99
C ALA A 331 8.70 -6.40 5.11
N ALA A 332 9.42 -7.37 5.68
CA ALA A 332 10.87 -7.31 5.79
C ALA A 332 11.53 -7.21 4.41
N MET A 333 11.21 -8.11 3.47
CA MET A 333 11.76 -8.07 2.10
C MET A 333 11.53 -6.74 1.40
N HIS A 334 10.32 -6.18 1.55
CA HIS A 334 10.00 -4.88 1.00
C HIS A 334 10.83 -3.75 1.65
N LEU A 335 10.92 -3.69 2.98
CA LEU A 335 11.71 -2.68 3.69
C LEU A 335 13.20 -2.78 3.37
N MET A 336 13.72 -4.01 3.20
CA MET A 336 15.08 -4.27 2.73
C MET A 336 15.33 -3.60 1.37
N ALA A 337 14.42 -3.80 0.41
CA ALA A 337 14.53 -3.20 -0.92
C ALA A 337 14.44 -1.67 -0.87
N GLN A 338 13.56 -1.11 -0.04
CA GLN A 338 13.42 0.35 0.10
C GLN A 338 14.62 0.99 0.80
N ALA A 339 15.13 0.38 1.87
CA ALA A 339 16.34 0.85 2.56
C ALA A 339 17.54 0.83 1.60
N PHE A 340 17.65 -0.21 0.77
CA PHE A 340 18.65 -0.25 -0.28
C PHE A 340 18.54 0.96 -1.22
N CYS A 341 17.36 1.22 -1.75
CA CYS A 341 17.12 2.36 -2.65
C CYS A 341 17.41 3.70 -1.95
N CYS A 342 17.00 3.88 -0.70
CA CYS A 342 17.03 5.18 -0.02
C CYS A 342 18.39 5.51 0.62
N LEU A 343 19.14 4.50 1.09
CA LEU A 343 20.36 4.69 1.88
C LEU A 343 21.64 4.42 1.08
N TYR A 344 21.62 3.45 0.16
CA TYR A 344 22.85 2.93 -0.45
C TYR A 344 23.06 3.34 -1.91
N VAL A 345 22.08 4.04 -2.48
CA VAL A 345 22.07 4.45 -3.87
C VAL A 345 22.12 5.96 -3.91
N SER A 346 23.28 6.49 -4.28
CA SER A 346 23.43 7.92 -4.57
C SER A 346 22.62 8.23 -5.83
N PRO A 347 21.75 9.26 -5.81
CA PRO A 347 21.18 9.78 -7.03
C PRO A 347 22.31 10.09 -8.02
N GLU A 348 22.14 9.72 -9.28
CA GLU A 348 23.07 10.18 -10.30
C GLU A 348 23.09 11.70 -10.29
N LYS A 349 24.26 12.27 -10.05
CA LYS A 349 24.48 13.70 -10.28
C LYS A 349 24.11 13.96 -11.73
N LYS A 350 22.96 14.61 -11.96
CA LYS A 350 22.62 15.12 -13.29
C LYS A 350 23.83 15.91 -13.75
N LYS A 351 24.56 15.40 -14.76
CA LYS A 351 25.55 16.20 -15.45
C LYS A 351 24.79 17.44 -15.90
N LYS A 352 25.17 18.61 -15.37
CA LYS A 352 24.67 19.88 -15.88
C LYS A 352 25.02 19.87 -17.37
N VAL A 353 24.00 19.75 -18.21
CA VAL A 353 24.11 19.95 -19.65
C VAL A 353 24.23 21.44 -19.88
#